data_AF-A0A1V6J4X4-F1
#
_entry.id   AF-A0A1V6J4X4-F1
#
_cell.length_a   1.000
_cell.length_b   1.000
_cell.length_c   1.000
_cell.angle_alpha   90.00
_cell.angle_beta   90.00
_cell.angle_gamma   90.00
#
_symmetry.space_group_name_H-M   'P 1'
#
loop_
_entity.id
_entity.type
_entity.pdbx_description
1 polymer ?
#
loop_
_entity_poly.entity_id
_entity_poly.type
_entity_poly.pdbx_seq_one_letter_code
_entity_poly.pdbx_strand_id
1 'polypeptide(L)'
;MMKNNLRVILFWSVCWGLAEAVLGFVLHLVENSAGILLYPFGAYCLIMAFRKSGNKAVVPVLVTLITAFLKLSNLAITPPEFHYRVYFPVMAILSEGLVTSGLLFIITMLPVEKLFIKLGIKR
;
A
#
# COMPACT_ATOMS: atom_id res chain seq x y z
N MET A 1 -20.13 3.59 12.84
CA MET A 1 -19.10 4.34 12.06
C MET A 1 -17.84 3.53 11.72
N MET A 2 -17.46 2.45 12.45
CA MET A 2 -16.30 1.59 12.13
C MET A 2 -16.53 0.53 11.03
N LYS A 3 -17.78 0.09 10.80
CA LYS A 3 -18.13 -1.01 9.88
C LYS A 3 -17.80 -0.72 8.40
N ASN A 4 -17.72 0.54 7.99
CA ASN A 4 -17.29 0.93 6.64
C ASN A 4 -15.78 0.84 6.48
N ASN A 5 -15.01 1.22 7.50
CA ASN A 5 -13.55 1.25 7.41
C ASN A 5 -12.97 -0.15 7.26
N LEU A 6 -13.52 -1.13 7.98
CA LEU A 6 -13.06 -2.51 7.91
C LEU A 6 -13.31 -3.13 6.52
N ARG A 7 -14.45 -2.84 5.89
CA ARG A 7 -14.72 -3.23 4.50
C ARG A 7 -13.77 -2.56 3.52
N VAL A 8 -13.49 -1.27 3.69
CA VAL A 8 -12.53 -0.54 2.85
C VAL A 8 -11.13 -1.13 2.99
N ILE A 9 -10.68 -1.41 4.22
CA ILE A 9 -9.37 -2.02 4.49
C ILE A 9 -9.26 -3.35 3.75
N LEU A 10 -10.20 -4.29 4.01
CA LEU A 10 -10.16 -5.61 3.41
C LEU A 10 -10.23 -5.57 1.88
N PHE A 11 -11.12 -4.74 1.32
CA PHE A 11 -11.27 -4.61 -0.12
C PHE A 11 -9.98 -4.15 -0.79
N TRP A 12 -9.35 -3.09 -0.29
CA TRP A 12 -8.13 -2.56 -0.89
C TRP A 12 -6.90 -3.43 -0.61
N SER A 13 -6.83 -4.09 0.55
CA SER A 13 -5.76 -5.06 0.82
C SER A 13 -5.82 -6.26 -0.12
N VAL A 14 -7.02 -6.80 -0.38
CA VAL A 14 -7.19 -7.92 -1.29
C VAL A 14 -6.92 -7.50 -2.74
N CYS A 15 -7.40 -6.32 -3.16
CA CYS A 15 -7.09 -5.80 -4.50
C CYS A 15 -5.58 -5.64 -4.74
N TRP A 16 -4.87 -5.02 -3.79
CA TRP A 16 -3.41 -4.86 -3.92
C TRP A 16 -2.69 -6.21 -3.84
N GLY A 17 -3.04 -7.06 -2.87
CA GLY A 17 -2.43 -8.37 -2.70
C GLY A 17 -2.62 -9.32 -3.89
N LEU A 18 -3.83 -9.34 -4.47
CA LEU A 18 -4.10 -10.12 -5.69
C LEU A 18 -3.35 -9.57 -6.90
N ALA A 19 -3.28 -8.24 -7.06
CA ALA A 19 -2.48 -7.65 -8.14
C ALA A 19 -1.00 -8.03 -8.01
N GLU A 20 -0.44 -7.96 -6.80
CA GLU A 20 0.93 -8.41 -6.52
C GLU A 20 1.13 -9.91 -6.74
N ALA A 21 0.13 -10.75 -6.46
CA ALA A 21 0.21 -12.18 -6.71
C ALA A 21 0.15 -12.51 -8.21
N VAL A 22 -0.79 -11.91 -8.95
CA VAL A 22 -1.03 -12.20 -10.37
C VAL A 22 -0.01 -11.48 -11.24
N LEU A 23 0.04 -10.16 -11.17
CA LEU A 23 0.96 -9.36 -11.99
C LEU A 23 2.40 -9.58 -11.54
N GLY A 24 2.68 -9.72 -10.24
CA GLY A 24 4.03 -10.03 -9.77
C GLY A 24 4.54 -11.38 -10.25
N PHE A 25 3.67 -12.39 -10.36
CA PHE A 25 4.03 -13.68 -10.97
C PHE A 25 4.30 -13.54 -12.47
N VAL A 26 3.42 -12.86 -13.21
CA VAL A 26 3.58 -12.64 -14.66
C VAL A 26 4.83 -11.80 -14.96
N LEU A 27 5.06 -10.73 -14.20
CA LEU A 27 6.23 -9.87 -14.35
C LEU A 27 7.51 -10.62 -14.04
N HIS A 28 7.56 -11.47 -13.01
CA HIS A 28 8.75 -12.29 -12.75
C HIS A 28 9.13 -13.24 -13.90
N LEU A 29 8.18 -13.59 -14.78
CA LEU A 29 8.46 -14.39 -15.98
C LEU A 29 9.11 -13.57 -17.11
N VAL A 30 8.96 -12.25 -17.10
CA VAL A 30 9.38 -11.35 -18.20
C VAL A 30 10.54 -10.45 -17.78
N GLU A 31 10.48 -9.84 -16.59
CA GLU A 31 11.48 -8.90 -16.07
C GLU A 31 11.67 -9.05 -14.54
N ASN A 32 12.91 -8.93 -14.09
CA ASN A 32 13.27 -9.09 -12.67
C ASN A 32 12.89 -7.89 -11.78
N SER A 33 12.25 -6.85 -12.34
CA SER A 33 11.94 -5.57 -11.68
C SER A 33 10.44 -5.31 -11.50
N ALA A 34 9.67 -6.38 -11.24
CA ALA A 34 8.22 -6.32 -11.04
C ALA A 34 7.74 -5.24 -10.04
N GLY A 35 8.53 -4.97 -9.00
CA GLY A 35 8.17 -4.01 -7.93
C GLY A 35 7.95 -2.58 -8.41
N ILE A 36 8.72 -2.09 -9.39
CA ILE A 36 8.60 -0.71 -9.89
C ILE A 36 7.26 -0.46 -10.57
N LEU A 37 6.73 -1.48 -11.25
CA LEU A 37 5.44 -1.42 -11.93
C LEU A 37 4.25 -1.62 -10.99
N LEU A 38 4.46 -2.37 -9.91
CA LEU A 38 3.43 -2.68 -8.92
C LEU A 38 3.25 -1.58 -7.87
N TYR A 39 4.30 -0.80 -7.59
CA TYR A 39 4.24 0.29 -6.63
C TYR A 39 3.16 1.37 -6.95
N PRO A 40 3.04 1.90 -8.18
CA PRO A 40 2.01 2.90 -8.50
C PRO A 40 0.59 2.38 -8.23
N PHE A 41 0.35 1.09 -8.48
CA PHE A 41 -0.92 0.44 -8.19
C PHE A 41 -1.14 0.31 -6.67
N GLY A 42 -0.13 -0.12 -5.93
CA GLY A 42 -0.17 -0.17 -4.47
C GLY A 42 -0.44 1.21 -3.84
N ALA A 43 0.26 2.24 -4.29
CA ALA A 43 0.05 3.62 -3.86
C ALA A 43 -1.38 4.10 -4.18
N TYR A 44 -1.91 3.77 -5.35
CA TYR A 44 -3.31 4.06 -5.71
C TYR A 44 -4.30 3.39 -4.75
N CYS A 45 -4.11 2.10 -4.41
CA CYS A 45 -4.95 1.39 -3.46
C CYS A 45 -4.92 2.07 -2.07
N LEU A 46 -3.75 2.49 -1.60
CA LEU A 46 -3.59 3.19 -0.31
C LEU A 46 -4.27 4.56 -0.31
N ILE A 47 -4.08 5.35 -1.37
CA ILE A 47 -4.73 6.67 -1.52
C ILE A 47 -6.25 6.52 -1.56
N MET A 48 -6.78 5.52 -2.27
CA MET A 48 -8.21 5.28 -2.31
C MET A 48 -8.77 4.78 -0.98
N ALA A 49 -8.07 3.88 -0.29
CA ALA A 49 -8.46 3.44 1.06
C ALA A 49 -8.47 4.61 2.06
N PHE A 50 -7.48 5.49 1.96
CA PHE A 50 -7.38 6.70 2.74
C PHE A 50 -8.56 7.65 2.49
N ARG A 51 -8.86 7.98 1.23
CA ARG A 51 -9.98 8.88 0.86
C ARG A 51 -11.34 8.30 1.27
N LYS A 52 -11.55 7.00 1.05
CA LYS A 52 -12.83 6.33 1.37
C LYS A 52 -13.05 6.13 2.87
N SER A 53 -12.00 6.15 3.68
CA SER A 53 -12.10 6.01 5.14
C SER A 53 -12.28 7.32 5.91
N GLY A 54 -12.36 8.45 5.20
CA GLY A 54 -12.46 9.78 5.79
C GLY A 54 -11.12 10.32 6.26
N ASN A 55 -10.07 10.14 5.45
CA ASN A 55 -8.72 10.66 5.71
C ASN A 55 -8.05 10.14 6.99
N LYS A 56 -8.35 8.90 7.36
CA LYS A 56 -7.71 8.26 8.52
C LYS A 56 -6.39 7.61 8.10
N ALA A 57 -5.28 8.19 8.51
CA ALA A 57 -3.93 7.68 8.19
C ALA A 57 -3.67 6.25 8.71
N VAL A 58 -4.41 5.81 9.73
CA VAL A 58 -4.33 4.42 10.25
C VAL A 58 -4.80 3.39 9.22
N VAL A 59 -5.71 3.76 8.30
CA VAL A 59 -6.28 2.83 7.33
C VAL A 59 -5.26 2.34 6.30
N PRO A 60 -4.48 3.21 5.64
CA PRO A 60 -3.37 2.80 4.77
C PRO A 60 -2.35 1.89 5.45
N VAL A 61 -2.00 2.14 6.72
CA VAL A 61 -1.06 1.29 7.47
C VAL A 61 -1.64 -0.12 7.64
N LEU A 62 -2.91 -0.23 8.03
CA LEU A 62 -3.58 -1.52 8.16
C LEU A 62 -3.70 -2.23 6.81
N VAL A 63 -3.99 -1.49 5.72
CA VAL A 63 -4.05 -2.05 4.37
C VAL A 63 -2.71 -2.66 3.98
N THR A 64 -1.61 -1.95 4.26
CA THR A 64 -0.24 -2.39 3.98
C THR A 64 0.09 -3.67 4.76
N LEU A 65 -0.18 -3.70 6.07
CA LEU A 65 0.09 -4.86 6.91
C LEU A 65 -0.66 -6.11 6.45
N ILE A 66 -1.96 -5.98 6.14
CA ILE A 66 -2.77 -7.10 5.66
C ILE A 66 -2.27 -7.58 4.29
N THR A 67 -1.91 -6.65 3.40
CA THR A 67 -1.37 -6.99 2.07
C THR A 67 -0.04 -7.75 2.18
N ALA A 68 0.87 -7.27 3.03
CA ALA A 68 2.13 -7.94 3.32
C ALA A 68 1.89 -9.35 3.90
N PHE A 69 0.91 -9.50 4.80
CA PHE A 69 0.54 -10.80 5.36
C PHE A 69 -0.05 -11.76 4.32
N LEU A 70 -0.87 -11.26 3.40
CA LEU A 70 -1.38 -12.04 2.27
C LEU A 70 -0.24 -12.55 1.39
N LYS A 71 0.76 -11.70 1.09
CA LYS A 71 1.95 -12.12 0.33
C LYS A 71 2.81 -13.10 1.11
N LEU A 72 2.99 -12.91 2.42
CA LEU A 72 3.74 -13.81 3.29
C LEU A 72 3.07 -15.20 3.40
N SER A 73 1.74 -15.27 3.32
CA SER A 73 1.01 -16.55 3.32
C SER A 73 1.40 -17.45 2.14
N ASN A 74 1.93 -16.87 1.05
CA ASN A 74 2.44 -17.62 -0.09
C ASN A 74 3.69 -18.46 0.26
N LEU A 75 4.36 -18.17 1.37
CA LEU A 75 5.48 -18.96 1.89
C LEU A 75 5.05 -20.39 2.26
N ALA A 76 3.78 -20.58 2.67
CA ALA A 76 3.24 -21.90 3.02
C ALA A 76 3.12 -22.84 1.81
N ILE A 77 3.04 -22.28 0.60
CA ILE A 77 2.88 -23.02 -0.67
C ILE A 77 4.24 -23.13 -1.39
N THR A 78 5.19 -22.25 -1.07
CA THR A 78 6.45 -22.12 -1.80
C THR A 78 7.55 -23.01 -1.17
N PRO A 79 8.30 -23.78 -1.97
CA PRO A 79 9.44 -24.56 -1.48
C PRO A 79 10.51 -23.67 -0.79
N PRO A 80 11.23 -24.18 0.23
CA PRO A 80 12.24 -23.42 0.98
C PRO A 80 13.29 -22.74 0.10
N GLU A 81 13.72 -23.40 -0.97
CA GLU A 81 14.70 -22.86 -1.91
C GLU A 81 14.26 -21.57 -2.64
N PHE A 82 12.95 -21.29 -2.70
CA PHE A 82 12.40 -20.12 -3.38
C PHE A 82 11.80 -19.08 -2.43
N HIS A 83 12.00 -19.21 -1.12
CA HIS A 83 11.46 -18.26 -0.13
C HIS A 83 11.92 -16.81 -0.35
N TYR A 84 13.10 -16.60 -0.93
CA TYR A 84 13.58 -15.25 -1.29
C TYR A 84 12.61 -14.49 -2.21
N ARG A 85 11.89 -15.20 -3.09
CA ARG A 85 10.89 -14.61 -4.00
C ARG A 85 9.63 -14.10 -3.28
N VAL A 86 9.46 -14.46 -2.00
CA VAL A 86 8.38 -13.97 -1.14
C VAL A 86 8.89 -12.84 -0.23
N TYR A 87 10.09 -12.99 0.35
CA TYR A 87 10.64 -11.99 1.26
C TYR A 87 10.89 -10.63 0.61
N PHE A 88 11.48 -10.59 -0.59
CA PHE A 88 11.77 -9.32 -1.27
C PHE A 88 10.49 -8.51 -1.57
N PRO A 89 9.44 -9.09 -2.18
CA PRO A 89 8.18 -8.38 -2.36
C PRO A 89 7.51 -7.96 -1.05
N VAL A 90 7.56 -8.80 0.00
CA VAL A 90 6.98 -8.42 1.31
C VAL A 90 7.68 -7.19 1.89
N MET A 91 9.01 -7.13 1.81
CA MET A 91 9.77 -5.96 2.27
C MET A 91 9.50 -4.73 1.40
N ALA A 92 9.34 -4.91 0.09
CA ALA A 92 8.92 -3.83 -0.82
C ALA A 92 7.54 -3.28 -0.42
N ILE A 93 6.52 -4.14 -0.28
CA ILE A 93 5.16 -3.76 0.15
C ILE A 93 5.18 -2.99 1.47
N LEU A 94 5.94 -3.48 2.46
CA LEU A 94 6.04 -2.84 3.77
C LEU A 94 6.71 -1.45 3.68
N SER A 95 7.86 -1.35 3.01
CA SER A 95 8.57 -0.08 2.87
C SER A 95 7.76 0.95 2.08
N GLU A 96 7.25 0.58 0.92
CA GLU A 96 6.43 1.41 0.03
C GLU A 96 5.12 1.84 0.69
N GLY A 97 4.44 0.91 1.35
CA GLY A 97 3.17 1.19 2.01
C GLY A 97 3.33 2.05 3.25
N LEU A 98 4.39 1.87 4.04
CA LEU A 98 4.69 2.74 5.18
C LEU A 98 5.11 4.15 4.75
N VAL A 99 5.95 4.28 3.72
CA VAL A 99 6.34 5.59 3.16
C VAL A 99 5.11 6.33 2.64
N THR A 100 4.27 5.67 1.85
CA THR A 100 3.02 6.26 1.33
C THR A 100 2.05 6.64 2.45
N SER A 101 1.91 5.79 3.47
CA SER A 101 1.06 6.07 4.63
C SER A 101 1.57 7.26 5.44
N GLY A 102 2.90 7.37 5.61
CA GLY A 102 3.56 8.49 6.27
C GLY A 102 3.38 9.80 5.50
N LEU A 103 3.53 9.78 4.18
CA LEU A 103 3.24 10.94 3.33
C LEU A 103 1.78 11.39 3.45
N LEU A 104 0.83 10.44 3.41
CA LEU A 104 -0.59 10.75 3.60
C LEU A 104 -0.87 11.33 4.99
N PHE A 105 -0.19 10.84 6.03
CA PHE A 105 -0.30 11.39 7.38
C PHE A 105 0.22 12.82 7.47
N ILE A 106 1.36 13.12 6.88
CA ILE A 106 1.91 14.49 6.83
C ILE A 106 0.92 15.44 6.15
N ILE A 107 0.31 15.01 5.05
CA ILE A 107 -0.72 15.79 4.33
C ILE A 107 -1.96 16.03 5.20
N THR A 108 -2.34 15.10 6.09
CA THR A 108 -3.45 15.34 7.04
C THR A 108 -3.10 16.30 8.16
N MET A 109 -1.85 16.30 8.62
CA MET A 109 -1.41 17.15 9.72
C MET A 109 -1.13 18.59 9.29
N LEU A 110 -0.71 18.77 8.04
CA LEU A 110 -0.56 20.08 7.41
C LEU A 110 -1.77 20.34 6.52
N PRO A 111 -2.85 20.97 7.02
CA PRO A 111 -3.82 21.57 6.12
C PRO A 111 -3.03 22.56 5.26
N VAL A 112 -2.81 22.18 4.00
CA VAL A 112 -2.03 22.94 3.01
C VAL A 112 -2.50 24.40 2.94
N GLU A 113 -3.77 24.64 3.29
CA GLU A 113 -4.38 25.94 3.51
C GLU A 113 -3.65 26.81 4.56
N LYS A 114 -3.25 26.25 5.71
CA LYS A 114 -2.45 26.98 6.72
C LYS A 114 -1.02 27.25 6.25
N LEU A 115 -0.46 26.40 5.39
CA LEU A 115 0.87 26.61 4.81
C LEU A 115 0.85 27.75 3.77
N PHE A 116 -0.17 27.78 2.90
CA PHE A 116 -0.38 28.87 1.95
C PHE A 116 -0.66 30.21 2.65
N ILE A 117 -1.44 30.20 3.74
CA ILE A 117 -1.65 31.39 4.58
C ILE A 117 -0.33 31.84 5.23
N LYS A 118 0.49 30.90 5.73
CA LYS A 118 1.80 31.22 6.34
C LYS A 118 2.84 31.72 5.34
N LEU A 119 2.78 31.27 4.09
CA LEU A 119 3.67 31.68 2.99
C LEU A 119 3.22 32.97 2.29
N GLY A 120 2.10 33.57 2.70
CA GLY A 120 1.63 34.85 2.14
C GLY A 120 1.20 34.79 0.67
N ILE A 121 1.06 33.58 0.10
CA ILE A 121 0.60 33.39 -1.27
C ILE A 121 -0.92 33.49 -1.25
N LYS A 122 -1.44 34.72 -1.37
CA LYS A 122 -2.86 34.97 -1.63
C LYS A 122 -3.19 34.55 -3.06
N ARG A 123 -4.28 33.81 -3.19
CA ARG A 123 -4.92 33.50 -4.47
C ARG A 123 -5.58 34.74 -5.05
#